data_AF-A0A960FNI2-F1
#
_entry.id   AF-A0A960FNI2-F1
#
_cell.length_a   1.000
_cell.length_b   1.000
_cell.length_c   1.000
_cell.angle_alpha   90.00
_cell.angle_beta   90.00
_cell.angle_gamma   90.00
#
_symmetry.space_group_name_H-M   'P 1'
#
loop_
_entity.id
_entity.type
_entity.pdbx_description
1 polymer ?
#
loop_
_entity_poly.entity_id
_entity_poly.type
_entity_poly.pdbx_seq_one_letter_code
_entity_poly.pdbx_strand_id
1 'polypeptide(L)'
;QLRDDLLGAFGDSAETGKPVGDDLREGKPTALLAMARARADADEAAILAMVGRADLSTDDIASVRDVLRATGAADATEALIGALAEEAGAALDALDGTAPAQGLEALRQLTQYVIWRAH
;
A
#
# COMPACT_ATOMS: atom_id res chain seq x y z
N GLN A 1 1.95 1.76 -6.67
CA GLN A 1 2.77 1.99 -5.47
C GLN A 1 2.00 1.73 -4.17
N LEU A 2 0.96 2.50 -3.80
CA LEU A 2 0.27 2.29 -2.50
C LEU A 2 -0.30 0.87 -2.30
N ARG A 3 -1.00 0.35 -3.33
CA ARG A 3 -1.50 -1.04 -3.33
C ARG A 3 -0.35 -2.04 -3.23
N ASP A 4 0.74 -1.81 -3.95
CA ASP A 4 1.93 -2.65 -3.91
C ASP A 4 2.59 -2.63 -2.52
N ASP A 5 2.65 -1.47 -1.86
CA ASP A 5 3.20 -1.32 -0.51
C ASP A 5 2.37 -2.12 0.52
N LEU A 6 1.04 -2.13 0.38
CA LEU A 6 0.15 -2.97 1.20
C LEU A 6 0.33 -4.46 0.92
N LEU A 7 0.39 -4.86 -0.35
CA LEU A 7 0.61 -6.26 -0.73
C LEU A 7 2.00 -6.75 -0.30
N GLY A 8 3.02 -5.89 -0.36
CA GLY A 8 4.36 -6.20 0.10
C GLY A 8 4.45 -6.40 1.62
N ALA A 9 3.71 -5.60 2.39
CA ALA A 9 3.68 -5.71 3.84
C ALA A 9 2.73 -6.80 4.36
N PHE A 10 1.63 -7.07 3.66
CA PHE A 10 0.54 -7.91 4.16
C PHE A 10 0.15 -9.12 3.31
N GLY A 11 0.58 -9.18 2.05
CA GLY A 11 0.20 -10.23 1.10
C GLY A 11 0.65 -11.62 1.53
N ASP A 12 -0.03 -12.64 1.00
CA ASP A 12 0.35 -14.03 1.23
C ASP A 12 1.53 -14.41 0.32
N SER A 13 2.52 -15.10 0.89
CA SER A 13 3.59 -15.74 0.12
C SER A 13 3.08 -16.69 -0.96
N ALA A 14 1.91 -17.32 -0.74
CA ALA A 14 1.29 -18.22 -1.70
C ALA A 14 0.78 -17.48 -2.96
N GLU A 15 0.36 -16.22 -2.82
CA GLU A 15 -0.18 -15.39 -3.92
C GLU A 15 0.92 -14.54 -4.58
N THR A 16 1.91 -14.09 -3.81
CA THR A 16 2.97 -13.17 -4.28
C THR A 16 4.22 -13.88 -4.80
N GLY A 17 4.41 -15.17 -4.47
CA GLY A 17 5.60 -15.95 -4.82
C GLY A 17 6.90 -15.49 -4.14
N LYS A 18 6.81 -14.54 -3.20
CA LYS A 18 7.93 -14.00 -2.41
C LYS A 18 7.74 -14.31 -0.93
N PRO A 19 8.83 -14.39 -0.13
CA PRO A 19 8.73 -14.41 1.32
C PRO A 19 7.98 -13.17 1.82
N VAL A 20 6.96 -13.37 2.67
CA VAL A 20 6.25 -12.27 3.33
C VAL A 20 7.24 -11.41 4.12
N GLY A 21 7.14 -10.09 3.98
CA GLY A 21 7.96 -9.14 4.72
C GLY A 21 9.32 -8.82 4.10
N ASP A 22 9.63 -9.30 2.90
CA ASP A 22 10.84 -8.85 2.16
C ASP A 22 10.84 -7.34 1.96
N ASP A 23 9.70 -6.73 1.67
CA ASP A 23 9.57 -5.28 1.55
C ASP A 23 9.87 -4.55 2.87
N LEU A 24 9.62 -5.20 4.02
CA LEU A 24 9.99 -4.66 5.34
C LEU A 24 11.51 -4.78 5.58
N ARG A 25 12.17 -5.81 5.05
CA ARG A 25 13.64 -5.93 5.09
C ARG A 25 14.32 -4.91 4.18
N GLU A 26 13.72 -4.59 3.04
CA GLU A 26 14.23 -3.55 2.13
C GLU A 26 14.14 -2.15 2.74
N GLY A 27 13.23 -1.93 3.69
CA GLY A 27 13.16 -0.67 4.45
C GLY A 27 12.72 0.54 3.62
N LYS A 28 11.97 0.31 2.54
CA LYS A 28 11.51 1.38 1.66
C LYS A 28 10.69 2.42 2.44
N PRO A 29 10.92 3.73 2.22
CA PRO A 29 10.16 4.79 2.86
C PRO A 29 8.79 4.94 2.18
N THR A 30 7.89 3.99 2.43
CA THR A 30 6.53 3.96 1.86
C THR A 30 5.58 4.89 2.62
N ALA A 31 4.48 5.26 1.97
CA ALA A 31 3.41 6.05 2.62
C ALA A 31 2.84 5.30 3.84
N LEU A 32 2.69 3.97 3.74
CA LEU A 32 2.29 3.09 4.83
C LEU A 32 3.18 3.25 6.06
N LEU A 33 4.51 3.18 5.88
CA LEU A 33 5.45 3.33 7.00
C LEU A 33 5.47 4.75 7.57
N ALA A 34 5.33 5.77 6.71
CA ALA A 34 5.26 7.16 7.15
C ALA A 34 3.99 7.41 8.00
N MET A 35 2.84 6.90 7.58
CA MET A 35 1.59 7.01 8.33
C MET A 35 1.66 6.28 9.68
N ALA A 36 2.27 5.09 9.72
CA ALA A 36 2.45 4.35 10.96
C ALA A 36 3.34 5.12 11.94
N ARG A 37 4.51 5.59 11.49
CA ARG A 37 5.44 6.37 12.31
C ARG A 37 4.84 7.67 12.86
N ALA A 38 3.94 8.30 12.11
CA ALA A 38 3.28 9.53 12.54
C ALA A 38 2.24 9.30 13.66
N ARG A 39 1.79 8.06 13.86
CA ARG A 39 0.72 7.69 14.80
C ARG A 39 1.18 6.77 15.92
N ALA A 40 2.37 6.19 15.78
CA ALA A 40 2.95 5.25 16.72
C ALA A 40 3.23 5.89 18.09
N ASP A 41 2.98 5.13 19.15
CA ASP A 41 3.53 5.42 20.47
C ASP A 41 5.02 5.06 20.56
N ALA A 42 5.60 5.18 21.76
CA ALA A 42 7.03 4.94 21.97
C ALA A 42 7.45 3.47 21.74
N ASP A 43 6.61 2.51 22.15
CA ASP A 43 6.89 1.08 22.02
C ASP A 43 6.71 0.65 20.56
N GLU A 44 5.65 1.12 19.92
CA GLU A 44 5.39 0.94 18.49
C GLU A 44 6.50 1.55 17.63
N ALA A 45 6.99 2.74 17.97
CA ALA A 45 8.09 3.40 17.26
C ALA A 45 9.39 2.59 17.32
N ALA A 46 9.67 1.94 18.45
CA ALA A 46 10.84 1.06 18.60
C ALA A 46 10.72 -0.17 17.66
N ILE A 47 9.53 -0.73 17.51
CA ILE A 47 9.26 -1.83 16.58
C ILE A 47 9.41 -1.36 15.12
N LEU A 48 8.84 -0.22 14.75
CA LEU A 48 8.94 0.35 13.39
C LEU A 48 10.38 0.77 13.02
N ALA A 49 11.25 0.99 14.00
CA ALA A 49 12.66 1.26 13.77
C ALA A 49 13.45 0.02 13.30
N MET A 50 12.90 -1.19 13.44
CA MET A 50 13.52 -2.42 12.95
C MET A 50 13.38 -2.57 11.42
N VAL A 51 12.43 -1.88 10.79
CA VAL A 51 12.22 -1.90 9.33
C VAL A 51 13.49 -1.46 8.60
N GLY A 52 13.89 -2.21 7.57
CA GLY A 52 15.15 -2.03 6.84
C GLY A 52 16.32 -2.87 7.35
N ARG A 53 16.13 -3.65 8.41
CA ARG A 53 17.11 -4.63 8.87
C ARG A 53 17.06 -5.90 8.01
N ALA A 54 18.21 -6.32 7.49
CA ALA A 54 18.30 -7.54 6.71
C ALA A 54 18.05 -8.82 7.54
N ASP A 55 18.27 -8.75 8.86
CA ASP A 55 18.18 -9.87 9.80
C ASP A 55 16.81 -9.99 10.50
N LEU A 56 15.75 -9.33 10.01
CA LEU A 56 14.41 -9.47 10.56
C LEU A 56 13.96 -10.94 10.54
N SER A 57 13.66 -11.45 11.74
CA SER A 57 13.04 -12.76 11.91
C SER A 57 11.57 -12.73 11.50
N THR A 58 10.95 -13.91 11.41
CA THR A 58 9.50 -14.01 11.16
C THR A 58 8.68 -13.33 12.26
N ASP A 59 9.13 -13.41 13.51
CA ASP A 59 8.46 -12.79 14.66
C ASP A 59 8.60 -11.26 14.65
N ASP A 60 9.74 -10.74 14.21
CA ASP A 60 9.93 -9.29 14.02
C ASP A 60 9.01 -8.76 12.92
N ILE A 61 8.89 -9.49 11.80
CA ILE A 61 7.98 -9.15 10.70
C ILE A 61 6.52 -9.16 11.17
N ALA A 62 6.12 -10.17 11.95
CA ALA A 62 4.78 -10.21 12.54
C ALA A 62 4.55 -8.99 13.45
N SER A 63 5.50 -8.67 14.33
CA SER A 63 5.41 -7.52 15.24
C SER A 63 5.27 -6.19 14.48
N VAL A 64 6.07 -5.99 13.42
CA VAL A 64 5.96 -4.80 12.57
C VAL A 64 4.58 -4.72 11.91
N ARG A 65 4.05 -5.83 11.37
CA ARG A 65 2.71 -5.86 10.74
C ARG A 65 1.61 -5.54 11.73
N ASP A 66 1.72 -6.02 12.96
CA ASP A 66 0.75 -5.73 14.01
C ASP A 66 0.76 -4.25 14.37
N VAL A 67 1.93 -3.61 14.47
CA VAL A 67 2.03 -2.16 14.66
C VAL A 67 1.46 -1.38 13.47
N LEU A 68 1.72 -1.81 12.23
CA LEU A 68 1.15 -1.18 11.03
C LEU A 68 -0.41 -1.22 11.04
N ARG A 69 -1.01 -2.26 11.62
CA ARG A 69 -2.46 -2.35 11.83
C ARG A 69 -2.93 -1.52 13.02
N ALA A 70 -2.26 -1.63 14.16
CA ALA A 70 -2.63 -0.95 15.40
C ALA A 70 -2.64 0.59 15.24
N THR A 71 -1.67 1.12 14.50
CA THR A 71 -1.59 2.55 14.14
C THR A 71 -2.66 3.00 13.13
N GLY A 72 -3.46 2.08 12.59
CA GLY A 72 -4.43 2.33 11.53
C GLY A 72 -3.79 2.78 10.21
N ALA A 73 -2.49 2.51 10.01
CA ALA A 73 -1.78 2.93 8.81
C ALA A 73 -2.22 2.13 7.58
N ALA A 74 -2.53 0.83 7.75
CA ALA A 74 -3.09 -0.01 6.70
C ALA A 74 -4.44 0.56 6.20
N ASP A 75 -5.38 0.80 7.12
CA ASP A 75 -6.71 1.34 6.80
C ASP A 75 -6.63 2.73 6.16
N ALA A 76 -5.72 3.59 6.66
CA ALA A 76 -5.52 4.91 6.07
C ALA A 76 -4.91 4.85 4.66
N THR A 77 -4.05 3.87 4.39
CA THR A 77 -3.50 3.65 3.05
C THR A 77 -4.59 3.15 2.10
N GLU A 78 -5.46 2.23 2.55
CA GLU A 78 -6.64 1.79 1.78
C GLU A 78 -7.59 2.95 1.48
N ALA A 79 -7.88 3.80 2.47
CA ALA A 79 -8.72 4.97 2.28
C ALA A 79 -8.10 5.96 1.27
N LEU A 80 -6.78 6.16 1.31
CA LEU A 80 -6.07 6.99 0.34
C LEU A 80 -6.15 6.41 -1.08
N ILE A 81 -6.03 5.09 -1.23
CA ILE A 81 -6.22 4.41 -2.51
C ILE A 81 -7.63 4.68 -3.05
N GLY A 82 -8.66 4.55 -2.20
CA GLY A 82 -10.05 4.83 -2.56
C GLY A 82 -10.27 6.28 -3.01
N ALA A 83 -9.77 7.24 -2.25
CA ALA A 83 -9.89 8.66 -2.58
C ALA A 83 -9.23 9.02 -3.92
N LEU A 84 -8.03 8.48 -4.19
CA LEU A 84 -7.34 8.66 -5.46
C LEU A 84 -8.08 7.98 -6.62
N ALA A 85 -8.76 6.86 -6.37
CA ALA A 85 -9.59 6.18 -7.35
C ALA A 85 -10.77 7.06 -7.79
N GLU A 86 -11.46 7.65 -6.81
CA GLU A 86 -12.59 8.55 -7.03
C GLU A 86 -12.16 9.82 -7.78
N GLU A 87 -11.04 10.42 -7.37
CA GLU A 87 -10.47 11.59 -8.05
C GLU A 87 -10.13 11.30 -9.52
N ALA A 88 -9.49 10.16 -9.79
CA ALA A 88 -9.18 9.73 -11.15
C ALA A 88 -10.46 9.50 -11.99
N GLY A 89 -11.50 8.89 -11.39
CA GLY A 89 -12.80 8.71 -12.04
C GLY A 89 -13.45 10.04 -12.42
N ALA A 90 -13.53 10.97 -11.47
CA ALA A 90 -14.10 12.30 -11.70
C ALA A 90 -13.32 13.10 -12.76
N ALA A 91 -11.99 13.00 -12.78
CA ALA A 91 -11.16 13.63 -13.79
C ALA A 91 -11.44 13.07 -15.21
N LEU A 92 -11.69 11.76 -15.33
CA LEU A 92 -12.04 11.15 -16.61
C LEU A 92 -13.45 11.53 -17.07
N ASP A 93 -14.42 11.60 -16.15
CA ASP A 93 -15.78 12.07 -16.45
C ASP A 93 -15.78 13.52 -16.95
N ALA A 94 -14.93 14.38 -16.39
CA ALA A 94 -14.78 15.75 -16.84
C ALA A 94 -14.23 15.89 -18.28
N LEU A 95 -13.61 14.83 -18.81
CA LEU A 95 -13.09 14.80 -20.18
C LEU A 95 -14.08 14.20 -21.19
N ASP A 96 -15.23 13.70 -20.75
CA ASP A 96 -16.24 13.13 -21.64
C ASP A 96 -16.69 14.16 -22.68
N GLY A 97 -16.70 13.75 -23.94
CA GLY A 97 -17.02 14.63 -25.08
C GLY A 97 -15.90 15.58 -25.50
N THR A 98 -14.78 15.66 -24.76
CA THR A 98 -13.60 16.46 -25.13
C THR A 98 -12.42 15.62 -25.62
N ALA A 99 -12.42 14.33 -25.29
CA ALA A 99 -11.41 13.35 -25.73
C ALA A 99 -12.06 12.13 -26.43
N PRO A 100 -11.30 11.36 -27.24
CA PRO A 100 -11.82 10.15 -27.86
C PRO A 100 -12.28 9.12 -26.81
N ALA A 101 -13.52 8.63 -26.95
CA ALA A 101 -14.14 7.71 -26.00
C ALA A 101 -13.30 6.42 -25.76
N GLN A 102 -12.65 5.90 -26.80
CA GLN A 102 -11.77 4.73 -26.70
C GLN A 102 -10.54 4.99 -25.80
N GLY A 103 -10.01 6.22 -25.83
CA GLY A 103 -8.88 6.60 -24.99
C GLY A 103 -9.29 6.74 -23.52
N LEU A 104 -10.46 7.33 -23.26
CA LEU A 104 -10.99 7.44 -21.90
C LEU A 104 -11.31 6.07 -21.32
N GLU A 105 -11.90 5.17 -22.10
CA GLU A 105 -12.17 3.79 -21.67
C GLU A 105 -10.88 3.03 -21.32
N ALA A 106 -9.84 3.16 -22.13
CA ALA A 106 -8.55 2.54 -21.84
C ALA A 106 -7.92 3.08 -20.52
N LEU A 107 -8.06 4.38 -20.25
CA LEU A 107 -7.59 4.99 -19.00
C LEU A 107 -8.41 4.53 -17.78
N ARG A 108 -9.73 4.35 -17.92
CA ARG A 108 -10.60 3.79 -16.88
C ARG A 108 -10.18 2.36 -16.53
N GLN A 109 -9.96 1.52 -17.54
CA GLN A 109 -9.49 0.15 -17.37
C GLN A 109 -8.12 0.09 -16.70
N LEU A 110 -7.19 0.94 -17.11
CA LEU A 110 -5.85 1.03 -16.49
C LEU A 110 -5.95 1.44 -15.01
N THR A 111 -6.81 2.40 -14.69
CA THR A 111 -7.04 2.86 -13.31
C THR A 111 -7.57 1.73 -12.43
N GLN A 112 -8.59 1.00 -12.90
CA GLN A 112 -9.12 -0.16 -12.17
C GLN A 112 -8.06 -1.26 -11.99
N TYR A 113 -7.29 -1.55 -13.03
CA TYR A 113 -6.24 -2.56 -12.99
C TYR A 113 -5.14 -2.23 -11.98
N VAL A 114 -4.69 -0.98 -11.91
CA VAL A 114 -3.62 -0.56 -10.97
C VAL A 114 -4.11 -0.56 -9.51
N ILE A 115 -5.39 -0.29 -9.27
CA ILE A 115 -5.96 -0.15 -7.93
C ILE A 115 -6.33 -1.50 -7.32
N TRP A 116 -6.92 -2.40 -8.13
CA TRP A 116 -7.51 -3.66 -7.67
C TRP A 116 -6.81 -4.87 -8.26
N ARG A 117 -5.47 -4.87 -8.32
CA ARG A 117 -4.73 -6.10 -8.65
C ARG A 117 -5.13 -7.21 -7.69
N ALA A 118 -6.06 -8.06 -8.11
CA ALA A 118 -6.28 -9.37 -7.56
C ALA A 118 -5.18 -10.26 -8.14
N HIS A 119 -4.33 -10.80 -7.27
CA HIS A 119 -3.55 -11.98 -7.59
C HIS A 119 -4.23 -13.17 -6.95
#